data_AF-A0A7C5B894-F1
#
_entry.id   AF-A0A7C5B894-F1
#
_cell.length_a   1.000
_cell.length_b   1.000
_cell.length_c   1.000
_cell.angle_alpha   90.00
_cell.angle_beta   90.00
_cell.angle_gamma   90.00
#
_symmetry.space_group_name_H-M   'P 1'
#
loop_
_entity.id
_entity.type
_entity.pdbx_description
1 polymer ?
#
loop_
_entity_poly.entity_id
_entity_poly.type
_entity_poly.pdbx_seq_one_letter_code
_entity_poly.pdbx_strand_id
1 'polypeptide(L)'
;MAKQGSFSGLLGKLWPSVDEVVGKPVYFEENGEQLGVVKDTIVTTDGKITGYYIENNGVTVQLPAENIKVTENALIFQPFWFTEYENLIKQLEFEEKLNHDLVQILGDRDISREKLEMFISKKEPRLKNLMEEAQAARKILSIRKGEFELERKKLRQELGIISEKRLLGEEGWREYSQKVLDLKRKASILDYNIKRCGDLLIRLDRSPFVIKEKIEVEDKKEQKRDEFPLNYPIPLQMPTPGILPPYLYPETSPVMRPAQVLPSQSPQGSESVLSQQNPKVKKFRVLRIETRMQSLERRVDELENEMRNRIRSEIEGIKTSVKNEIIAELYRNRVEEIDEEIKETEKKMEEGKDEPKFLEYLKKRKKTLEEKKASILEKIKEGERVVEKDKTPSGHICVACGAEIGDADKCPSCGLSINVVTNGSPSKDKGVLDAKIGTIILFSGLVTAIVAILLLL
;
A
#
# COMPACT_ATOMS: atom_id res chain seq x y z
N MET A 1 -67.59 -6.11 -8.85
CA MET A 1 -66.52 -6.70 -9.67
C MET A 1 -65.63 -5.58 -10.19
N ALA A 2 -64.61 -5.20 -9.43
CA ALA A 2 -63.64 -4.18 -9.83
C ALA A 2 -62.31 -4.89 -10.14
N LYS A 3 -61.83 -4.74 -11.38
CA LYS A 3 -60.51 -5.23 -11.81
C LYS A 3 -59.45 -4.36 -11.15
N GLN A 4 -58.69 -4.94 -10.23
CA GLN A 4 -57.43 -4.36 -9.75
C GLN A 4 -56.42 -4.43 -10.91
N GLY A 5 -56.09 -3.27 -11.48
CA GLY A 5 -54.99 -3.14 -12.43
C GLY A 5 -53.67 -3.29 -11.68
N SER A 6 -52.86 -4.29 -12.06
CA SER A 6 -51.56 -4.53 -11.46
C SER A 6 -50.60 -3.39 -11.83
N PHE A 7 -50.13 -2.69 -10.81
CA PHE A 7 -49.12 -1.64 -10.90
C PHE A 7 -47.70 -2.24 -10.99
N SER A 8 -47.50 -3.22 -11.88
CA SER A 8 -46.26 -4.02 -11.98
C SER A 8 -45.39 -3.67 -13.19
N GLY A 9 -45.76 -2.68 -14.00
CA GLY A 9 -45.14 -2.45 -15.31
C GLY A 9 -43.79 -1.69 -15.33
N LEU A 10 -43.40 -0.99 -14.25
CA LEU A 10 -42.26 -0.05 -14.32
C LEU A 10 -41.15 -0.25 -13.29
N LEU A 11 -41.34 -1.11 -12.28
CA LEU A 11 -40.29 -1.49 -11.31
C LEU A 11 -39.71 -2.90 -11.54
N GLY A 12 -40.30 -3.68 -12.44
CA GLY A 12 -39.95 -5.09 -12.69
C GLY A 12 -38.69 -5.35 -13.54
N LYS A 13 -37.82 -4.34 -13.77
CA LYS A 13 -36.58 -4.51 -14.55
C LYS A 13 -35.29 -4.43 -13.73
N LEU A 14 -35.36 -4.18 -12.43
CA LEU A 14 -34.15 -4.09 -11.59
C LEU A 14 -33.71 -5.42 -10.96
N TRP A 15 -34.56 -6.44 -10.98
CA TRP A 15 -34.27 -7.73 -10.35
C TRP A 15 -34.59 -8.88 -11.32
N PRO A 16 -33.67 -9.84 -11.51
CA PRO A 16 -33.95 -11.03 -12.30
C PRO A 16 -35.13 -11.78 -11.67
N SER A 17 -36.00 -12.36 -12.49
CA SER A 17 -37.09 -13.19 -11.97
C SER A 17 -36.51 -14.36 -11.19
N VAL A 18 -37.18 -14.78 -10.11
CA VAL A 18 -36.73 -15.87 -9.21
C VAL A 18 -36.29 -17.12 -9.99
N ASP A 19 -37.00 -17.45 -11.07
CA ASP A 19 -36.73 -18.61 -11.92
C ASP A 19 -35.44 -18.49 -12.78
N GLU A 20 -34.92 -17.27 -12.99
CA GLU A 20 -33.70 -17.04 -13.80
C GLU A 20 -32.40 -17.28 -13.02
N VAL A 21 -32.47 -17.42 -11.70
CA VAL A 21 -31.29 -17.47 -10.83
C VAL A 21 -30.99 -18.89 -10.35
N VAL A 22 -32.02 -19.73 -10.23
CA VAL A 22 -31.90 -21.14 -9.83
C VAL A 22 -31.12 -21.91 -10.89
N GLY A 23 -30.23 -22.81 -10.44
CA GLY A 23 -29.36 -23.61 -11.30
C GLY A 23 -28.08 -22.90 -11.76
N LYS A 24 -27.92 -21.60 -11.47
CA LYS A 24 -26.67 -20.90 -11.81
C LYS A 24 -25.54 -21.25 -10.83
N PRO A 25 -24.28 -21.36 -11.32
CA PRO A 25 -23.14 -21.54 -10.44
C PRO A 25 -22.88 -20.27 -9.61
N VAL A 26 -22.41 -20.46 -8.39
CA VAL A 26 -21.97 -19.38 -7.51
C VAL A 26 -20.45 -19.46 -7.37
N TYR A 27 -19.76 -18.35 -7.63
CA TYR A 27 -18.31 -18.24 -7.49
C TYR A 27 -17.94 -17.32 -6.33
N PHE A 28 -16.89 -17.66 -5.62
CA PHE A 28 -16.28 -16.79 -4.61
C PHE A 28 -15.43 -15.74 -5.30
N GLU A 29 -15.67 -14.46 -5.02
CA GLU A 29 -14.96 -13.36 -5.69
C GLU A 29 -13.46 -13.34 -5.36
N GLU A 30 -13.08 -13.77 -4.15
CA GLU A 30 -11.71 -13.64 -3.66
C GLU A 30 -10.72 -14.58 -4.37
N ASN A 31 -11.16 -15.78 -4.76
CA ASN A 31 -10.30 -16.80 -5.38
C ASN A 31 -10.87 -17.37 -6.70
N GLY A 32 -12.10 -17.03 -7.07
CA GLY A 32 -12.78 -17.52 -8.26
C GLY A 32 -13.22 -18.97 -8.18
N GLU A 33 -13.19 -19.58 -7.00
CA GLU A 33 -13.63 -20.96 -6.80
C GLU A 33 -15.14 -21.07 -6.83
N GLN A 34 -15.64 -22.18 -7.37
CA GLN A 34 -17.07 -22.45 -7.38
C GLN A 34 -17.51 -22.88 -5.98
N LEU A 35 -18.35 -22.07 -5.35
CA LEU A 35 -18.97 -22.38 -4.05
C LEU A 35 -20.06 -23.42 -4.17
N GLY A 36 -20.77 -23.48 -5.29
CA GLY A 36 -21.88 -24.40 -5.50
C GLY A 36 -22.82 -23.95 -6.62
N VAL A 37 -24.06 -24.40 -6.56
CA VAL A 37 -25.14 -24.06 -7.49
C VAL A 37 -26.34 -23.53 -6.70
N VAL A 38 -27.00 -22.51 -7.21
CA VAL A 38 -28.22 -21.95 -6.58
C VAL A 38 -29.33 -22.99 -6.63
N LYS A 39 -29.79 -23.43 -5.47
CA LYS A 39 -30.91 -24.35 -5.32
C LYS A 39 -32.24 -23.63 -5.25
N ASP A 40 -32.29 -22.55 -4.47
CA ASP A 40 -33.52 -21.81 -4.20
C ASP A 40 -33.21 -20.38 -3.75
N THR A 41 -34.21 -19.50 -3.78
CA THR A 41 -34.12 -18.10 -3.35
C THR A 41 -34.93 -17.87 -2.09
N ILE A 42 -34.40 -17.04 -1.19
CA ILE A 42 -35.09 -16.66 0.04
C ILE A 42 -35.78 -15.33 -0.22
N VAL A 43 -37.10 -15.33 -0.15
CA VAL A 43 -37.92 -14.17 -0.47
C VAL A 43 -38.70 -13.75 0.78
N THR A 44 -38.71 -12.44 1.05
CA THR A 44 -39.51 -11.85 2.13
C THR A 44 -40.98 -11.78 1.73
N THR A 45 -41.88 -11.55 2.69
CA THR A 45 -43.31 -11.29 2.45
C THR A 45 -43.58 -10.23 1.39
N ASP A 46 -42.66 -9.27 1.23
CA ASP A 46 -42.76 -8.16 0.29
C ASP A 46 -42.29 -8.53 -1.13
N GLY A 47 -41.93 -9.79 -1.38
CA GLY A 47 -41.42 -10.25 -2.67
C GLY A 47 -39.94 -9.90 -2.92
N LYS A 48 -39.24 -9.33 -1.93
CA LYS A 48 -37.82 -8.98 -2.03
C LYS A 48 -36.93 -10.18 -1.67
N ILE A 49 -35.96 -10.47 -2.53
CA ILE A 49 -34.96 -11.52 -2.30
C ILE A 49 -34.01 -11.06 -1.19
N THR A 50 -33.93 -11.83 -0.10
CA THR A 50 -33.02 -11.59 1.04
C THR A 50 -31.82 -12.53 1.03
N GLY A 51 -31.88 -13.63 0.30
CA GLY A 51 -30.77 -14.57 0.22
C GLY A 51 -30.97 -15.68 -0.79
N TYR A 52 -30.02 -16.60 -0.83
CA TYR A 52 -29.97 -17.73 -1.74
C TYR A 52 -29.52 -18.98 -0.97
N TYR A 53 -30.15 -20.12 -1.27
CA TYR A 53 -29.68 -21.43 -0.86
C TYR A 53 -28.76 -21.98 -1.93
N ILE A 54 -27.52 -22.30 -1.56
CA ILE A 54 -26.49 -22.78 -2.47
C ILE A 54 -26.12 -24.20 -2.07
N GLU A 55 -26.21 -25.12 -3.02
CA GLU A 55 -25.87 -26.52 -2.82
C GLU A 55 -24.47 -26.83 -3.37
N ASN A 56 -23.68 -27.51 -2.56
CA ASN A 56 -22.38 -28.04 -2.94
C ASN A 56 -22.17 -29.41 -2.28
N ASN A 57 -21.97 -30.46 -3.09
CA ASN A 57 -21.73 -31.82 -2.62
C ASN A 57 -22.76 -32.31 -1.57
N GLY A 58 -24.03 -31.95 -1.73
CA GLY A 58 -25.13 -32.32 -0.83
C GLY A 58 -25.26 -31.45 0.43
N VAL A 59 -24.36 -30.48 0.64
CA VAL A 59 -24.47 -29.49 1.72
C VAL A 59 -25.10 -28.21 1.17
N THR A 60 -26.16 -27.74 1.82
CA THR A 60 -26.81 -26.47 1.47
C THR A 60 -26.41 -25.37 2.44
N VAL A 61 -25.88 -24.26 1.91
CA VAL A 61 -25.50 -23.06 2.66
C VAL A 61 -26.40 -21.91 2.27
N GLN A 62 -26.81 -21.10 3.26
CA GLN A 62 -27.56 -19.88 3.03
C GLN A 62 -26.61 -18.69 2.92
N LEU A 63 -26.68 -17.94 1.81
CA LEU A 63 -25.93 -16.70 1.63
C LEU A 63 -26.87 -15.50 1.48
N PRO A 64 -26.58 -14.35 2.10
CA PRO A 64 -27.41 -13.16 2.00
C PRO A 64 -27.28 -12.52 0.61
N ALA A 65 -28.38 -11.95 0.12
CA ALA A 65 -28.43 -11.34 -1.21
C ALA A 65 -27.57 -10.07 -1.32
N GLU A 66 -27.32 -9.39 -0.19
CA GLU A 66 -26.48 -8.18 -0.11
C GLU A 66 -25.02 -8.46 -0.53
N ASN A 67 -24.56 -9.70 -0.33
CA ASN A 67 -23.22 -10.14 -0.66
C ASN A 67 -23.14 -10.79 -2.04
N ILE A 68 -24.22 -10.77 -2.84
CA ILE A 68 -24.24 -11.51 -4.10
C ILE A 68 -24.52 -10.57 -5.26
N LYS A 69 -23.55 -10.51 -6.18
CA LYS A 69 -23.71 -9.84 -7.47
C LYS A 69 -24.20 -10.84 -8.51
N VAL A 70 -25.44 -10.66 -8.94
CA VAL A 70 -26.03 -11.50 -9.99
C VAL A 70 -25.51 -11.04 -11.36
N THR A 71 -24.99 -11.98 -12.14
CA THR A 71 -24.60 -11.78 -13.54
C THR A 71 -25.47 -12.66 -14.44
N GLU A 72 -25.35 -12.48 -15.76
CA GLU A 72 -26.11 -13.28 -16.73
C GLU A 72 -25.86 -14.78 -16.56
N ASN A 73 -24.60 -15.16 -16.30
CA ASN A 73 -24.16 -16.56 -16.32
C ASN A 73 -23.94 -17.17 -14.93
N ALA A 74 -23.73 -16.36 -13.90
CA ALA A 74 -23.35 -16.83 -12.56
C ALA A 74 -23.72 -15.83 -11.46
N LEU A 75 -23.63 -16.27 -10.21
CA LEU A 75 -23.67 -15.39 -9.05
C LEU A 75 -22.26 -15.25 -8.50
N ILE A 76 -21.85 -14.02 -8.21
CA ILE A 76 -20.54 -13.74 -7.64
C ILE A 76 -20.75 -13.37 -6.18
N PHE A 77 -20.27 -14.20 -5.26
CA PHE A 77 -20.30 -13.94 -3.83
C PHE A 77 -19.14 -13.05 -3.43
N GLN A 78 -19.48 -11.88 -2.90
CA GLN A 78 -18.57 -10.90 -2.35
C GLN A 78 -18.33 -11.19 -0.87
N PRO A 79 -17.07 -11.22 -0.43
CA PRO A 79 -16.76 -11.58 0.95
C PRO A 79 -17.29 -10.51 1.92
N PHE A 80 -17.73 -10.97 3.10
CA PHE A 80 -18.39 -10.13 4.11
C PHE A 80 -17.60 -8.89 4.52
N TRP A 81 -16.28 -9.04 4.69
CA TRP A 81 -15.40 -7.93 5.03
C TRP A 81 -15.50 -6.78 4.03
N PHE A 82 -15.70 -7.07 2.74
CA PHE A 82 -15.80 -6.04 1.73
C PHE A 82 -17.09 -5.23 1.89
N THR A 83 -18.22 -5.93 2.02
CA THR A 83 -19.53 -5.29 2.20
C THR A 83 -19.60 -4.50 3.50
N GLU A 84 -19.00 -5.01 4.58
CA GLU A 84 -18.90 -4.33 5.87
C GLU A 84 -18.13 -3.01 5.75
N TYR A 85 -16.95 -3.03 5.14
CA TYR A 85 -16.16 -1.80 4.98
C TYR A 85 -16.78 -0.82 3.98
N GLU A 86 -17.46 -1.30 2.95
CA GLU A 86 -18.21 -0.42 2.06
C GLU A 86 -19.35 0.29 2.79
N ASN A 87 -20.05 -0.44 3.67
CA ASN A 87 -21.12 0.12 4.50
C ASN A 87 -20.58 1.10 5.55
N LEU A 88 -19.46 0.78 6.19
CA LEU A 88 -18.77 1.69 7.12
C LEU A 88 -18.38 3.00 6.42
N ILE A 89 -17.79 2.92 5.22
CA ILE A 89 -17.45 4.11 4.44
C ILE A 89 -18.71 4.91 4.08
N LYS A 90 -19.81 4.27 3.66
CA LYS A 90 -21.08 4.95 3.39
C LYS A 90 -21.62 5.67 4.63
N GLN A 91 -21.48 5.06 5.81
CA GLN A 91 -21.88 5.70 7.07
C GLN A 91 -21.01 6.93 7.37
N LEU A 92 -19.69 6.83 7.21
CA LEU A 92 -18.78 7.97 7.38
C LEU A 92 -19.07 9.11 6.38
N GLU A 93 -19.30 8.78 5.10
CA GLU A 93 -19.66 9.75 4.05
C GLU A 93 -21.03 10.41 4.33
N PHE A 94 -21.93 9.70 5.00
CA PHE A 94 -23.22 10.24 5.42
C PHE A 94 -23.07 11.19 6.62
N GLU A 95 -22.30 10.80 7.63
CA GLU A 95 -22.00 11.66 8.78
C GLU A 95 -21.22 12.92 8.35
N GLU A 96 -20.33 12.83 7.35
CA GLU A 96 -19.64 13.98 6.77
C GLU A 96 -20.60 15.02 6.21
N LYS A 97 -21.68 14.56 5.55
CA LYS A 97 -22.70 15.45 4.97
C LYS A 97 -23.60 16.07 6.03
N LEU A 98 -23.90 15.35 7.11
CA LEU A 98 -24.71 15.88 8.21
C LEU A 98 -23.95 16.88 9.07
N ASN A 99 -22.66 16.62 9.31
CA ASN A 99 -21.83 17.35 10.25
C ASN A 99 -20.84 18.30 9.57
N HIS A 100 -21.31 19.09 8.60
CA HIS A 100 -20.45 19.96 7.80
C HIS A 100 -19.66 20.97 8.65
N ASP A 101 -20.23 21.46 9.75
CA ASP A 101 -19.56 22.37 10.69
C ASP A 101 -18.38 21.69 11.39
N LEU A 102 -18.53 20.40 11.74
CA LEU A 102 -17.44 19.61 12.30
C LEU A 102 -16.34 19.42 11.24
N VAL A 103 -16.71 19.11 10.00
CA VAL A 103 -15.74 18.94 8.90
C VAL A 103 -14.94 20.21 8.64
N GLN A 104 -15.56 21.40 8.71
CA GLN A 104 -14.85 22.67 8.58
C GLN A 104 -13.83 22.87 9.70
N ILE A 105 -14.22 22.60 10.96
CA ILE A 105 -13.31 22.68 12.11
C ILE A 105 -12.14 21.70 11.95
N LEU A 106 -12.39 20.50 11.43
CA LEU A 106 -11.37 19.47 11.17
C LEU A 106 -10.46 19.80 9.98
N GLY A 107 -10.95 20.59 9.02
CA GLY A 107 -10.20 21.03 7.85
C GLY A 107 -9.08 22.03 8.16
N ASP A 108 -9.20 22.77 9.26
CA ASP A 108 -8.16 23.62 9.81
C ASP A 108 -7.11 22.75 10.51
N ARG A 109 -5.99 22.51 9.81
CA ARG A 109 -5.01 21.42 10.01
C ARG A 109 -4.24 21.39 11.34
N ASP A 110 -4.64 22.15 12.36
CA ASP A 110 -3.90 22.36 13.61
C ASP A 110 -4.51 21.65 14.84
N ILE A 111 -5.51 20.79 14.65
CA ILE A 111 -6.13 20.07 15.78
C ILE A 111 -5.36 18.77 16.06
N SER A 112 -4.77 18.68 17.26
CA SER A 112 -4.13 17.44 17.72
C SER A 112 -5.14 16.31 17.93
N ARG A 113 -4.70 15.06 17.74
CA ARG A 113 -5.50 13.84 17.90
C ARG A 113 -6.35 13.83 19.17
N GLU A 114 -5.72 14.17 20.29
CA GLU A 114 -6.35 14.18 21.63
C GLU A 114 -7.49 15.21 21.70
N LYS A 115 -7.32 16.38 21.07
CA LYS A 115 -8.36 17.42 21.01
C LYS A 115 -9.53 16.99 20.12
N LEU A 116 -9.24 16.31 19.01
CA LEU A 116 -10.23 15.72 18.11
C LEU A 116 -11.13 14.72 18.83
N GLU A 117 -10.51 13.73 19.47
CA GLU A 117 -11.19 12.65 20.15
C GLU A 117 -11.98 13.18 21.34
N MET A 118 -11.45 14.15 22.09
CA MET A 118 -12.17 14.81 23.19
C MET A 118 -13.37 15.62 22.71
N PHE A 119 -13.26 16.31 21.58
CA PHE A 119 -14.35 17.13 21.04
C PHE A 119 -15.48 16.25 20.51
N ILE A 120 -15.14 15.20 19.77
CA ILE A 120 -16.08 14.25 19.19
C ILE A 120 -16.75 13.42 20.29
N SER A 121 -15.98 12.95 21.29
CA SER A 121 -16.54 12.21 22.44
C SER A 121 -17.59 13.02 23.23
N LYS A 122 -17.48 14.35 23.25
CA LYS A 122 -18.44 15.23 23.94
C LYS A 122 -19.66 15.58 23.11
N LYS A 123 -19.53 15.63 21.79
CA LYS A 123 -20.59 16.09 20.87
C LYS A 123 -21.38 14.92 20.28
N GLU A 124 -20.70 13.86 19.83
CA GLU A 124 -21.31 12.73 19.14
C GLU A 124 -20.61 11.40 19.46
N PRO A 125 -21.09 10.62 20.44
CA PRO A 125 -20.49 9.34 20.81
C PRO A 125 -20.59 8.29 19.70
N ARG A 126 -21.60 8.39 18.81
CA ARG A 126 -21.75 7.50 17.66
C ARG A 126 -20.60 7.67 16.66
N LEU A 127 -20.21 8.91 16.37
CA LEU A 127 -19.12 9.23 15.45
C LEU A 127 -17.78 8.69 15.96
N LYS A 128 -17.57 8.71 17.29
CA LYS A 128 -16.39 8.12 17.92
C LYS A 128 -16.26 6.62 17.57
N ASN A 129 -17.32 5.85 17.74
CA ASN A 129 -17.30 4.41 17.43
C ASN A 129 -16.99 4.18 15.94
N LEU A 130 -17.60 4.98 15.05
CA LEU A 130 -17.33 4.89 13.61
C LEU A 130 -15.88 5.22 13.27
N MET A 131 -15.25 6.17 13.97
CA MET A 131 -13.83 6.49 13.80
C MET A 131 -12.92 5.35 14.25
N GLU A 132 -13.21 4.73 15.40
CA GLU A 132 -12.45 3.58 15.90
C GLU A 132 -12.58 2.38 14.94
N GLU A 133 -13.81 2.10 14.48
CA GLU A 133 -14.07 1.08 13.46
C GLU A 133 -13.35 1.39 12.14
N ALA A 134 -13.34 2.65 11.70
CA ALA A 134 -12.63 3.09 10.50
C ALA A 134 -11.12 2.87 10.63
N GLN A 135 -10.54 3.20 11.79
CA GLN A 135 -9.11 3.00 12.02
C GLN A 135 -8.75 1.52 12.06
N ALA A 136 -9.58 0.68 12.67
CA ALA A 136 -9.43 -0.78 12.64
C ALA A 136 -9.54 -1.31 11.20
N ALA A 137 -10.55 -0.88 10.44
CA ALA A 137 -10.76 -1.24 9.04
C ALA A 137 -9.55 -0.87 8.18
N ARG A 138 -8.98 0.32 8.36
CA ARG A 138 -7.77 0.78 7.65
C ARG A 138 -6.58 -0.17 7.87
N LYS A 139 -6.34 -0.59 9.11
CA LYS A 139 -5.27 -1.53 9.45
C LYS A 139 -5.49 -2.90 8.79
N ILE A 140 -6.71 -3.43 8.91
CA ILE A 140 -7.07 -4.74 8.33
C ILE A 140 -6.97 -4.71 6.81
N LEU A 141 -7.50 -3.67 6.15
CA LEU A 141 -7.40 -3.50 4.70
C LEU A 141 -5.95 -3.39 4.21
N SER A 142 -5.09 -2.73 4.98
CA SER A 142 -3.66 -2.62 4.65
C SER A 142 -2.95 -3.97 4.75
N ILE A 143 -3.21 -4.74 5.80
CA ILE A 143 -2.68 -6.10 5.97
C ILE A 143 -3.15 -7.00 4.83
N ARG A 144 -4.46 -7.01 4.55
CA ARG A 144 -5.05 -7.88 3.53
C ARG A 144 -4.56 -7.54 2.12
N LYS A 145 -4.39 -6.25 1.82
CA LYS A 145 -3.76 -5.81 0.58
C LYS A 145 -2.34 -6.37 0.45
N GLY A 146 -1.54 -6.32 1.53
CA GLY A 146 -0.21 -6.90 1.58
C GLY A 146 -0.20 -8.42 1.38
N GLU A 147 -1.17 -9.14 1.95
CA GLU A 147 -1.34 -10.58 1.74
C GLU A 147 -1.61 -10.92 0.27
N PHE A 148 -2.51 -10.20 -0.39
CA PHE A 148 -2.78 -10.38 -1.82
C PHE A 148 -1.57 -10.03 -2.70
N GLU A 149 -0.79 -9.00 -2.35
CA GLU A 149 0.43 -8.65 -3.07
C GLU A 149 1.50 -9.74 -2.94
N LEU A 150 1.63 -10.35 -1.76
CA LEU A 150 2.53 -11.46 -1.50
C LEU A 150 2.10 -12.73 -2.26
N GLU A 151 0.80 -13.03 -2.29
CA GLU A 151 0.26 -14.14 -3.07
C GLU A 151 0.45 -13.93 -4.58
N ARG A 152 0.26 -12.70 -5.07
CA ARG A 152 0.56 -12.32 -6.46
C ARG A 152 2.03 -12.56 -6.79
N LYS A 153 2.95 -12.27 -5.86
CA LYS A 153 4.39 -12.55 -6.04
C LYS A 153 4.66 -14.04 -6.16
N LYS A 154 4.00 -14.88 -5.34
CA LYS A 154 4.09 -16.35 -5.43
C LYS A 154 3.61 -16.89 -6.78
N LEU A 155 2.45 -16.43 -7.27
CA LEU A 155 1.95 -16.86 -8.59
C LEU A 155 2.91 -16.51 -9.73
N ARG A 156 3.60 -15.37 -9.65
CA ARG A 156 4.64 -15.01 -10.64
C ARG A 156 5.82 -15.97 -10.61
N GLN A 157 6.26 -16.38 -9.41
CA GLN A 157 7.32 -17.37 -9.25
C GLN A 157 6.90 -18.72 -9.82
N GLU A 158 5.68 -19.18 -9.52
CA GLU A 158 5.12 -20.43 -10.06
C GLU A 158 5.04 -20.41 -11.59
N LEU A 159 4.62 -19.29 -12.18
CA LEU A 159 4.57 -19.13 -13.63
C LEU A 159 5.98 -19.16 -14.26
N GLY A 160 6.98 -18.64 -13.55
CA GLY A 160 8.39 -18.78 -13.92
C GLY A 160 8.85 -20.24 -13.94
N ILE A 161 8.57 -20.99 -12.87
CA ILE A 161 8.92 -22.41 -12.75
C ILE A 161 8.25 -23.26 -13.85
N ILE A 162 6.96 -23.05 -14.11
CA ILE A 162 6.23 -23.77 -15.16
C ILE A 162 6.82 -23.46 -16.55
N SER A 163 7.22 -22.21 -16.77
CA SER A 163 7.88 -21.81 -18.02
C SER A 163 9.25 -22.46 -18.16
N GLU A 164 10.03 -22.55 -17.08
CA GLU A 164 11.33 -23.24 -17.07
C GLU A 164 11.17 -24.74 -17.36
N LYS A 165 10.25 -25.43 -16.68
CA LYS A 165 9.93 -26.84 -16.95
C LYS A 165 9.53 -27.09 -18.40
N ARG A 166 8.76 -26.16 -18.98
CA ARG A 166 8.36 -26.25 -20.39
C ARG A 166 9.55 -26.09 -21.33
N LEU A 167 10.49 -25.20 -21.03
CA LEU A 167 11.72 -25.00 -21.80
C LEU A 167 12.65 -26.21 -21.72
N LEU A 168 12.72 -26.86 -20.56
CA LEU A 168 13.45 -28.11 -20.35
C LEU A 168 12.76 -29.33 -20.98
N GLY A 169 11.54 -29.16 -21.50
CA GLY A 169 10.76 -30.24 -22.13
C GLY A 169 10.13 -31.22 -21.13
N GLU A 170 10.13 -30.89 -19.84
CA GLU A 170 9.55 -31.71 -18.77
C GLU A 170 8.01 -31.69 -18.79
N GLU A 171 7.41 -30.63 -19.35
CA GLU A 171 5.95 -30.49 -19.47
C GLU A 171 5.50 -30.42 -20.93
N GLY A 172 4.42 -31.14 -21.25
CA GLY A 172 3.77 -31.08 -22.55
C GLY A 172 3.04 -29.75 -22.79
N TRP A 173 2.83 -29.39 -24.06
CA TRP A 173 2.19 -28.11 -24.43
C TRP A 173 0.79 -27.93 -23.85
N ARG A 174 -0.03 -28.99 -23.84
CA ARG A 174 -1.41 -28.94 -23.32
C ARG A 174 -1.42 -28.64 -21.83
N GLU A 175 -0.63 -29.37 -21.04
CA GLU A 175 -0.52 -29.18 -19.59
C GLU A 175 0.02 -27.78 -19.25
N TYR A 176 1.07 -27.35 -19.94
CA TYR A 176 1.62 -26.00 -19.79
C TYR A 176 0.55 -24.93 -20.06
N SER A 177 -0.17 -25.04 -21.18
CA SER A 177 -1.19 -24.06 -21.55
C SER A 177 -2.31 -23.95 -20.52
N GLN A 178 -2.75 -25.09 -19.98
CA GLN A 178 -3.79 -25.13 -18.96
C GLN A 178 -3.31 -24.50 -17.65
N LYS A 179 -2.13 -24.88 -17.16
CA LYS A 179 -1.55 -24.32 -15.93
C LYS A 179 -1.33 -22.81 -16.04
N VAL A 180 -0.83 -22.32 -17.19
CA VAL A 180 -0.63 -20.88 -17.42
C VAL A 180 -1.96 -20.13 -17.43
N LEU A 181 -3.00 -20.68 -18.05
CA LEU A 181 -4.33 -20.05 -18.06
C LEU A 181 -4.92 -19.98 -16.66
N ASP A 182 -4.80 -21.03 -15.86
CA ASP A 182 -5.29 -21.07 -14.48
C ASP A 182 -4.54 -20.08 -13.58
N LEU A 183 -3.20 -20.03 -13.69
CA LEU A 183 -2.40 -19.05 -12.94
C LEU A 183 -2.69 -17.61 -13.37
N LYS A 184 -2.88 -17.35 -14.67
CA LYS A 184 -3.29 -16.02 -15.16
C LYS A 184 -4.65 -15.62 -14.63
N ARG A 185 -5.60 -16.56 -14.56
CA ARG A 185 -6.93 -16.31 -13.97
C ARG A 185 -6.80 -15.93 -12.50
N LYS A 186 -6.07 -16.72 -11.70
CA LYS A 186 -5.80 -16.43 -10.28
C LYS A 186 -5.13 -15.07 -10.10
N ALA A 187 -4.12 -14.75 -10.90
CA ALA A 187 -3.43 -13.47 -10.86
C ALA A 187 -4.37 -12.29 -11.18
N SER A 188 -5.27 -12.45 -12.15
CA SER A 188 -6.28 -11.43 -12.48
C SER A 188 -7.25 -11.17 -11.33
N ILE A 189 -7.62 -12.22 -10.58
CA ILE A 189 -8.51 -12.09 -9.41
C ILE A 189 -7.79 -11.37 -8.28
N LEU A 190 -6.53 -11.73 -8.00
CA LEU A 190 -5.72 -11.01 -7.01
C LEU A 190 -5.51 -9.54 -7.38
N ASP A 191 -5.23 -9.23 -8.65
CA ASP A 191 -5.10 -7.86 -9.13
C ASP A 191 -6.38 -7.05 -8.91
N TYR A 192 -7.54 -7.68 -9.11
CA TYR A 192 -8.83 -7.09 -8.81
C TYR A 192 -9.01 -6.81 -7.30
N ASN A 193 -8.66 -7.77 -6.44
CA ASN A 193 -8.78 -7.63 -4.98
C ASN A 193 -7.81 -6.57 -4.43
N ILE A 194 -6.56 -6.53 -4.90
CA ILE A 194 -5.57 -5.50 -4.54
C ILE A 194 -6.11 -4.12 -4.90
N LYS A 195 -6.66 -3.96 -6.11
CA LYS A 195 -7.26 -2.70 -6.55
C LYS A 195 -8.42 -2.31 -5.66
N ARG A 196 -9.30 -3.26 -5.32
CA ARG A 196 -10.48 -3.02 -4.49
C ARG A 196 -10.12 -2.61 -3.06
N CYS A 197 -9.14 -3.26 -2.43
CA CYS A 197 -8.57 -2.82 -1.16
C CYS A 197 -7.98 -1.40 -1.29
N GLY A 198 -7.26 -1.12 -2.37
CA GLY A 198 -6.75 0.21 -2.67
C GLY A 198 -7.85 1.27 -2.77
N ASP A 199 -8.93 0.99 -3.49
CA ASP A 199 -10.08 1.88 -3.66
C ASP A 199 -10.79 2.15 -2.32
N LEU A 200 -10.98 1.12 -1.49
CA LEU A 200 -11.54 1.28 -0.14
C LEU A 200 -10.63 2.12 0.76
N LEU A 201 -9.32 1.85 0.76
CA LEU A 201 -8.34 2.63 1.53
C LEU A 201 -8.34 4.10 1.10
N ILE A 202 -8.37 4.38 -0.21
CA ILE A 202 -8.43 5.76 -0.73
C ILE A 202 -9.71 6.46 -0.26
N ARG A 203 -10.86 5.78 -0.31
CA ARG A 203 -12.13 6.36 0.16
C ARG A 203 -12.12 6.61 1.66
N LEU A 204 -11.59 5.67 2.44
CA LEU A 204 -11.43 5.81 3.87
C LEU A 204 -10.50 6.96 4.23
N ASP A 205 -9.36 7.09 3.55
CA ASP A 205 -8.37 8.17 3.76
C ASP A 205 -8.86 9.55 3.26
N ARG A 206 -9.94 9.61 2.47
CA ARG A 206 -10.60 10.88 2.11
C ARG A 206 -11.47 11.42 3.23
N SER A 207 -11.98 10.55 4.10
CA SER A 207 -12.83 10.97 5.20
C SER A 207 -12.03 11.85 6.18
N PRO A 208 -12.57 13.02 6.59
CA PRO A 208 -11.92 13.90 7.56
C PRO A 208 -11.87 13.29 8.97
N PHE A 209 -12.70 12.27 9.23
CA PHE A 209 -12.78 11.59 10.53
C PHE A 209 -11.73 10.47 10.68
N VAL A 210 -11.04 10.10 9.61
CA VAL A 210 -10.05 9.04 9.65
C VAL A 210 -8.67 9.64 9.92
N ILE A 211 -8.14 9.35 11.10
CA ILE A 211 -6.82 9.81 11.50
C ILE A 211 -5.76 9.08 10.65
N LYS A 212 -5.02 9.87 9.88
CA LYS A 212 -3.87 9.40 9.11
C LYS A 212 -2.69 9.23 10.05
N GLU A 213 -2.70 8.15 10.82
CA GLU A 213 -1.46 7.68 11.43
C GLU A 213 -0.48 7.39 10.28
N LYS A 214 0.73 7.95 10.38
CA LYS A 214 1.88 7.42 9.66
C LYS A 214 2.03 6.00 10.17
N ILE A 215 1.60 5.04 9.37
CA ILE A 215 1.79 3.62 9.68
C ILE A 215 3.31 3.44 9.61
N GLU A 216 3.96 3.34 10.77
CA GLU A 216 5.24 2.65 10.87
C GLU A 216 4.93 1.22 10.45
N VAL A 217 5.16 0.93 9.17
CA VAL A 217 5.05 -0.43 8.67
C VAL A 217 6.12 -1.21 9.42
N GLU A 218 5.70 -2.01 10.39
CA GLU A 218 6.54 -3.09 10.90
C GLU A 218 6.83 -4.00 9.72
N ASP A 219 7.96 -3.76 9.06
CA ASP A 219 8.53 -4.59 8.02
C ASP A 219 8.77 -5.98 8.64
N LYS A 220 7.75 -6.84 8.55
CA LYS A 220 7.89 -8.26 8.83
C LYS A 220 8.97 -8.79 7.90
N LYS A 221 10.11 -9.16 8.51
CA LYS A 221 11.29 -9.82 7.94
C LYS A 221 10.96 -10.67 6.70
N GLU A 222 10.97 -10.06 5.53
CA GLU A 222 10.84 -10.78 4.26
C GLU A 222 12.23 -11.34 3.92
N GLN A 223 12.35 -12.66 4.03
CA GLN A 223 13.54 -13.43 3.73
C GLN A 223 13.83 -13.31 2.22
N LYS A 224 14.66 -12.32 1.84
CA LYS A 224 15.13 -12.14 0.46
C LYS A 224 15.90 -13.38 0.01
N ARG A 225 15.28 -14.18 -0.86
CA ARG A 225 16.01 -14.94 -1.88
C ARG A 225 16.18 -14.05 -3.10
N ASP A 226 17.35 -14.13 -3.70
CA ASP A 226 17.83 -13.32 -4.81
C ASP A 226 16.79 -13.18 -5.92
N GLU A 227 16.28 -11.95 -6.09
CA GLU A 227 15.48 -11.58 -7.25
C GLU A 227 16.42 -11.47 -8.47
N PHE A 228 16.37 -12.46 -9.35
CA PHE A 228 16.90 -12.32 -10.70
C PHE A 228 16.14 -11.21 -11.45
N PRO A 229 16.82 -10.23 -12.06
CA PRO A 229 16.16 -9.25 -12.91
C PRO A 229 15.80 -9.91 -14.25
N LEU A 230 14.64 -10.55 -14.35
CA LEU A 230 14.08 -11.00 -15.63
C LEU A 230 13.23 -9.88 -16.25
N ASN A 231 13.90 -8.82 -16.70
CA ASN A 231 13.34 -7.92 -17.69
C ASN A 231 13.62 -8.50 -19.08
N TYR A 232 12.87 -9.54 -19.47
CA TYR A 232 12.85 -9.98 -20.85
C TYR A 232 11.61 -9.39 -21.54
N PRO A 233 11.77 -8.56 -22.59
CA PRO A 233 10.66 -8.25 -23.48
C PRO A 233 10.25 -9.54 -24.17
N ILE A 234 9.03 -10.02 -23.90
CA ILE A 234 8.43 -11.13 -24.64
C ILE A 234 8.12 -10.60 -26.05
N PRO A 235 8.76 -11.11 -27.13
CA PRO A 235 8.30 -10.83 -28.48
C PRO A 235 7.07 -11.72 -28.71
N LEU A 236 5.88 -11.15 -28.54
CA LEU A 236 4.64 -11.75 -29.05
C LEU A 236 4.64 -11.60 -30.58
N GLN A 237 5.36 -12.46 -31.29
CA GLN A 237 5.00 -12.78 -32.68
C GLN A 237 4.38 -14.17 -32.69
N MET A 238 3.05 -14.18 -32.59
CA MET A 238 2.28 -15.34 -33.00
C MET A 238 2.45 -15.55 -34.51
N PRO A 239 2.71 -16.76 -35.01
CA PRO A 239 2.58 -17.03 -36.43
C PRO A 239 1.10 -16.85 -36.82
N THR A 240 0.85 -15.86 -37.68
CA THR A 240 -0.47 -15.59 -38.26
C THR A 240 -0.86 -16.74 -39.19
N PRO A 241 -1.98 -17.45 -38.96
CA PRO A 241 -2.46 -18.43 -39.92
C PRO A 241 -3.02 -17.71 -41.16
N GLY A 242 -2.49 -18.07 -42.33
CA GLY A 242 -3.15 -18.06 -43.65
C GLY A 242 -4.16 -16.95 -43.95
N ILE A 243 -3.70 -15.95 -44.67
CA ILE A 243 -4.50 -14.99 -45.43
C ILE A 243 -5.45 -15.74 -46.38
N LEU A 244 -6.76 -15.55 -46.22
CA LEU A 244 -7.74 -15.71 -47.29
C LEU A 244 -8.22 -14.32 -47.74
N PRO A 245 -8.46 -14.10 -49.05
CA PRO A 245 -8.64 -12.77 -49.63
C PRO A 245 -10.02 -12.15 -49.32
N PRO A 246 -10.13 -10.81 -49.33
CA PRO A 246 -11.36 -10.10 -49.02
C PRO A 246 -12.31 -10.12 -50.22
N TYR A 247 -13.55 -10.55 -50.00
CA TYR A 247 -14.66 -10.28 -50.89
C TYR A 247 -15.06 -8.80 -50.78
N LEU A 248 -15.07 -8.17 -51.95
CA LEU A 248 -15.62 -6.85 -52.25
C LEU A 248 -17.09 -6.76 -51.84
N TYR A 249 -17.47 -5.73 -51.09
CA TYR A 249 -18.80 -5.12 -51.21
C TYR A 249 -18.70 -3.59 -51.19
N PRO A 250 -19.54 -2.91 -51.98
CA PRO A 250 -19.32 -1.54 -52.39
C PRO A 250 -19.93 -0.50 -51.43
N GLU A 251 -19.30 0.66 -51.46
CA GLU A 251 -19.77 1.94 -50.93
C GLU A 251 -21.17 2.28 -51.43
N THR A 252 -21.99 2.90 -50.58
CA THR A 252 -22.81 4.08 -50.97
C THR A 252 -23.46 4.73 -49.74
N SER A 253 -23.45 6.07 -49.75
CA SER A 253 -24.45 6.99 -49.16
C SER A 253 -24.12 7.63 -47.79
N PRO A 254 -24.56 8.90 -47.54
CA PRO A 254 -23.64 10.02 -47.57
C PRO A 254 -23.66 10.93 -46.32
N VAL A 255 -22.60 11.73 -46.27
CA VAL A 255 -22.34 12.96 -45.51
C VAL A 255 -23.59 13.80 -45.16
N MET A 256 -23.84 14.02 -43.86
CA MET A 256 -24.53 15.21 -43.35
C MET A 256 -23.52 16.20 -42.78
N ARG A 257 -23.54 17.45 -43.29
CA ARG A 257 -22.77 18.59 -42.78
C ARG A 257 -23.48 19.22 -41.58
N PRO A 258 -22.74 19.84 -40.64
CA PRO A 258 -23.31 20.53 -39.48
C PRO A 258 -23.82 21.93 -39.82
N ALA A 259 -24.83 22.36 -39.05
CA ALA A 259 -25.47 23.67 -39.12
C ALA A 259 -24.53 24.81 -38.72
N GLN A 260 -24.58 25.90 -39.49
CA GLN A 260 -23.89 27.16 -39.22
C GLN A 260 -24.60 27.92 -38.09
N VAL A 261 -23.83 28.35 -37.08
CA VAL A 261 -24.26 29.26 -36.03
C VAL A 261 -23.82 30.68 -36.40
N LEU A 262 -24.77 31.61 -36.47
CA LEU A 262 -24.57 33.04 -36.67
C LEU A 262 -23.92 33.71 -35.44
N PRO A 263 -23.04 34.71 -35.60
CA PRO A 263 -22.56 35.52 -34.49
C PRO A 263 -23.53 36.67 -34.18
N SER A 264 -23.99 36.74 -32.93
CA SER A 264 -24.78 37.86 -32.40
C SER A 264 -23.86 39.04 -32.06
N GLN A 265 -24.23 40.21 -32.56
CA GLN A 265 -23.60 41.51 -32.31
C GLN A 265 -23.80 41.95 -30.85
N SER A 266 -22.77 42.64 -30.34
CA SER A 266 -22.73 43.37 -29.07
C SER A 266 -23.54 44.67 -29.12
N PRO A 267 -23.99 45.21 -27.96
CA PRO A 267 -24.25 46.62 -27.81
C PRO A 267 -23.04 47.34 -27.18
N GLN A 268 -22.70 48.47 -27.79
CA GLN A 268 -21.73 49.46 -27.33
C GLN A 268 -22.29 50.33 -26.20
N GLY A 269 -21.40 50.80 -25.33
CA GLY A 269 -21.60 51.93 -24.40
C GLY A 269 -20.73 51.73 -23.15
N SER A 270 -19.90 52.65 -22.67
CA SER A 270 -19.57 54.04 -23.02
C SER A 270 -18.38 54.47 -22.13
N GLU A 271 -17.59 55.43 -22.62
CA GLU A 271 -16.70 56.39 -21.90
C GLU A 271 -15.49 55.83 -21.10
N SER A 272 -14.24 55.97 -21.59
CA SER A 272 -13.30 57.10 -21.41
C SER A 272 -13.08 57.46 -19.94
N VAL A 273 -11.89 57.37 -19.34
CA VAL A 273 -10.76 58.31 -19.47
C VAL A 273 -9.45 57.64 -19.02
N LEU A 274 -8.34 57.72 -19.79
CA LEU A 274 -7.01 58.21 -19.37
C LEU A 274 -5.89 57.79 -20.36
N SER A 275 -5.08 58.79 -20.73
CA SER A 275 -3.66 58.68 -21.09
C SER A 275 -3.32 58.16 -22.50
N GLN A 276 -3.31 59.10 -23.46
CA GLN A 276 -2.48 59.00 -24.67
C GLN A 276 -1.00 59.05 -24.28
N GLN A 277 -0.41 57.89 -24.01
CA GLN A 277 1.04 57.71 -23.96
C GLN A 277 1.52 56.92 -25.19
N ASN A 278 2.58 57.46 -25.80
CA ASN A 278 3.27 57.03 -27.01
C ASN A 278 3.37 55.48 -27.17
N PRO A 279 2.79 54.87 -28.22
CA PRO A 279 2.68 53.41 -28.36
C PRO A 279 4.03 52.69 -28.46
N LYS A 280 5.10 53.38 -28.86
CA LYS A 280 6.46 52.82 -28.92
C LYS A 280 7.06 52.56 -27.52
N VAL A 281 6.72 53.36 -26.52
CA VAL A 281 7.26 53.20 -25.14
C VAL A 281 6.62 52.00 -24.43
N LYS A 282 5.35 51.69 -24.73
CA LYS A 282 4.66 50.52 -24.19
C LYS A 282 5.27 49.20 -24.70
N LYS A 283 5.59 49.09 -26.00
CA LYS A 283 6.21 47.88 -26.56
C LYS A 283 7.57 47.54 -25.93
N PHE A 284 8.43 48.53 -25.68
CA PHE A 284 9.73 48.29 -25.04
C PHE A 284 9.61 47.86 -23.57
N ARG A 285 8.61 48.36 -22.83
CA ARG A 285 8.37 47.93 -21.45
C ARG A 285 7.87 46.48 -21.38
N VAL A 286 6.98 46.09 -22.30
CA VAL A 286 6.47 44.72 -22.39
C VAL A 286 7.59 43.72 -22.71
N LEU A 287 8.42 43.99 -23.72
CA LEU A 287 9.56 43.12 -24.08
C LEU A 287 10.57 42.95 -22.93
N ARG A 288 10.82 44.01 -22.15
CA ARG A 288 11.71 43.93 -20.98
C ARG A 288 11.11 43.10 -19.84
N ILE A 289 9.80 43.14 -19.65
CA ILE A 289 9.10 42.32 -18.65
C ILE A 289 9.10 40.85 -19.09
N GLU A 290 8.80 40.55 -20.36
CA GLU A 290 8.82 39.19 -20.91
C GLU A 290 10.20 38.55 -20.79
N THR A 291 11.27 39.29 -21.12
CA THR A 291 12.64 38.79 -20.98
C THR A 291 13.00 38.50 -19.51
N ARG A 292 12.53 39.33 -18.57
CA ARG A 292 12.72 39.10 -17.14
C ARG A 292 11.92 37.89 -16.64
N MET A 293 10.69 37.71 -17.10
CA MET A 293 9.87 36.55 -16.79
C MET A 293 10.54 35.26 -17.27
N GLN A 294 10.99 35.20 -18.52
CA GLN A 294 11.70 34.02 -19.04
C GLN A 294 12.99 33.73 -18.27
N SER A 295 13.72 34.76 -17.84
CA SER A 295 14.91 34.58 -17.00
C SER A 295 14.57 34.08 -15.59
N LEU A 296 13.42 34.45 -15.03
CA LEU A 296 12.97 33.96 -13.73
C LEU A 296 12.47 32.52 -13.84
N GLU A 297 11.72 32.18 -14.88
CA GLU A 297 11.27 30.81 -15.17
C GLU A 297 12.46 29.85 -15.27
N ARG A 298 13.51 30.19 -16.04
CA ARG A 298 14.73 29.36 -16.10
C ARG A 298 15.41 29.18 -14.75
N ARG A 299 15.47 30.23 -13.92
CA ARG A 299 16.06 30.13 -12.57
C ARG A 299 15.23 29.26 -11.64
N VAL A 300 13.90 29.27 -11.77
CA VAL A 300 13.03 28.37 -11.01
C VAL A 300 13.28 26.93 -11.45
N ASP A 301 13.35 26.65 -12.75
CA ASP A 301 13.64 25.31 -13.27
C ASP A 301 15.03 24.79 -12.83
N GLU A 302 16.05 25.66 -12.83
CA GLU A 302 17.39 25.34 -12.32
C GLU A 302 17.36 24.98 -10.83
N LEU A 303 16.72 25.80 -9.99
CA LEU A 303 16.58 25.55 -8.55
C LEU A 303 15.77 24.27 -8.26
N GLU A 304 14.70 24.01 -9.02
CA GLU A 304 13.93 22.77 -8.88
C GLU A 304 14.78 21.54 -9.23
N ASN A 305 15.62 21.62 -10.26
CA ASN A 305 16.50 20.53 -10.64
C ASN A 305 17.60 20.29 -9.60
N GLU A 306 18.20 21.35 -9.05
CA GLU A 306 19.16 21.26 -7.94
C GLU A 306 18.53 20.62 -6.70
N MET A 307 17.33 21.06 -6.32
CA MET A 307 16.59 20.50 -5.18
C MET A 307 16.24 19.02 -5.42
N ARG A 308 15.78 18.65 -6.61
CA ARG A 308 15.50 17.25 -6.97
C ARG A 308 16.75 16.37 -6.90
N ASN A 309 17.88 16.87 -7.39
CA ASN A 309 19.15 16.12 -7.34
C ASN A 309 19.62 15.93 -5.90
N ARG A 310 19.51 16.96 -5.05
CA ARG A 310 19.83 16.87 -3.62
C ARG A 310 18.96 15.86 -2.90
N ILE A 311 17.64 15.90 -3.11
CA ILE A 311 16.70 14.93 -2.54
C ILE A 311 17.05 13.51 -3.01
N ARG A 312 17.36 13.33 -4.30
CA ARG A 312 17.74 12.01 -4.84
C ARG A 312 19.03 11.47 -4.18
N SER A 313 20.04 12.31 -3.97
CA SER A 313 21.26 11.89 -3.27
C SER A 313 21.02 11.54 -1.80
N GLU A 314 20.17 12.31 -1.11
CA GLU A 314 19.80 12.02 0.29
C GLU A 314 19.02 10.70 0.41
N ILE A 315 18.08 10.44 -0.52
CA ILE A 315 17.33 9.17 -0.57
C ILE A 315 18.24 7.97 -0.80
N GLU A 316 19.18 8.05 -1.74
CA GLU A 316 20.11 6.95 -1.99
C GLU A 316 21.04 6.72 -0.78
N GLY A 317 21.47 7.78 -0.08
CA GLY A 317 22.21 7.66 1.18
C GLY A 317 21.42 7.00 2.31
N ILE A 318 20.13 7.32 2.45
CA ILE A 318 19.24 6.66 3.43
C ILE A 318 19.06 5.18 3.05
N LYS A 319 18.85 4.88 1.77
CA LYS A 319 18.64 3.52 1.27
C LYS A 319 19.85 2.61 1.49
N THR A 320 21.06 3.12 1.28
CA THR A 320 22.28 2.35 1.58
C THR A 320 22.47 2.14 3.07
N SER A 321 22.21 3.16 3.89
CA SER A 321 22.27 3.08 5.35
C SER A 321 21.30 2.01 5.90
N VAL A 322 20.02 2.09 5.53
CA VAL A 322 18.99 1.12 5.95
C VAL A 322 19.31 -0.29 5.48
N LYS A 323 19.79 -0.45 4.23
CA LYS A 323 20.20 -1.76 3.71
C LYS A 323 21.32 -2.38 4.55
N ASN A 324 22.31 -1.59 4.95
CA ASN A 324 23.43 -2.06 5.77
C ASN A 324 22.97 -2.44 7.19
N GLU A 325 22.05 -1.68 7.78
CA GLU A 325 21.48 -1.96 9.10
C GLU A 325 20.69 -3.27 9.12
N ILE A 326 19.82 -3.49 8.12
CA ILE A 326 19.07 -4.74 7.96
C ILE A 326 20.02 -5.93 7.81
N ILE A 327 21.06 -5.80 6.98
CA ILE A 327 22.05 -6.87 6.78
C ILE A 327 22.77 -7.19 8.11
N ALA A 328 23.16 -6.18 8.89
CA ALA A 328 23.79 -6.37 10.18
C ALA A 328 22.86 -7.10 11.18
N GLU A 329 21.57 -6.76 11.21
CA GLU A 329 20.60 -7.44 12.06
C GLU A 329 20.39 -8.90 11.65
N LEU A 330 20.30 -9.20 10.35
CA LEU A 330 20.20 -10.57 9.86
C LEU A 330 21.41 -11.42 10.27
N TYR A 331 22.62 -10.85 10.21
CA TYR A 331 23.82 -11.54 10.69
C TYR A 331 23.82 -11.74 12.20
N ARG A 332 23.32 -10.78 12.99
CA ARG A 332 23.16 -10.93 14.46
C ARG A 332 22.21 -12.07 14.80
N ASN A 333 21.03 -12.13 14.17
CA ASN A 333 20.07 -13.21 14.37
C ASN A 333 20.68 -14.57 14.01
N ARG A 334 21.46 -14.63 12.92
CA ARG A 334 22.14 -15.88 12.52
C ARG A 334 23.21 -16.32 13.52
N VAL A 335 23.87 -15.39 14.21
CA VAL A 335 24.82 -15.71 15.29
C VAL A 335 24.08 -16.32 16.49
N GLU A 336 22.92 -15.79 16.86
CA GLU A 336 22.10 -16.33 17.94
C GLU A 336 21.62 -17.76 17.63
N GLU A 337 21.16 -18.03 16.40
CA GLU A 337 20.79 -19.38 15.95
C GLU A 337 21.96 -20.37 16.07
N ILE A 338 23.18 -19.95 15.68
CA ILE A 338 24.37 -20.79 15.79
C ILE A 338 24.72 -21.05 17.27
N ASP A 339 24.52 -20.06 18.15
CA ASP A 339 24.75 -20.22 19.59
C ASP A 339 23.79 -21.24 20.21
N GLU A 340 22.52 -21.24 19.82
CA GLU A 340 21.58 -22.27 20.26
C GLU A 340 21.94 -23.67 19.69
N GLU A 341 22.37 -23.77 18.42
CA GLU A 341 22.88 -25.05 17.86
C GLU A 341 24.11 -25.57 18.62
N ILE A 342 25.02 -24.67 19.04
CA ILE A 342 26.19 -25.02 19.85
C ILE A 342 25.75 -25.55 21.21
N LYS A 343 24.84 -24.86 21.92
CA LYS A 343 24.31 -25.32 23.21
C LYS A 343 23.62 -26.69 23.11
N GLU A 344 22.83 -26.91 22.07
CA GLU A 344 22.19 -28.21 21.85
C GLU A 344 23.22 -29.32 21.57
N THR A 345 24.27 -29.00 20.82
CA THR A 345 25.38 -29.92 20.55
C THR A 345 26.13 -30.26 21.85
N GLU A 346 26.36 -29.28 22.72
CA GLU A 346 26.97 -29.48 24.05
C GLU A 346 26.11 -30.39 24.94
N LYS A 347 24.81 -30.12 25.02
CA LYS A 347 23.87 -30.98 25.74
C LYS A 347 23.91 -32.42 25.26
N LYS A 348 23.92 -32.64 23.94
CA LYS A 348 24.05 -34.00 23.35
C LYS A 348 25.38 -34.68 23.67
N MET A 349 26.48 -33.92 23.84
CA MET A 349 27.76 -34.48 24.28
C MET A 349 27.72 -34.94 25.75
N GLU A 350 26.94 -34.26 26.60
CA GLU A 350 26.75 -34.65 28.00
C GLU A 350 25.87 -35.90 28.15
N GLU A 351 24.86 -36.04 27.31
CA GLU A 351 23.92 -37.18 27.29
C GLU A 351 24.51 -38.43 26.62
N GLY A 352 25.31 -38.27 25.56
CA GLY A 352 25.82 -39.37 24.71
C GLY A 352 27.18 -39.95 25.10
N LYS A 353 27.48 -40.12 26.40
CA LYS A 353 28.82 -40.48 26.89
C LYS A 353 29.33 -41.87 26.45
N ASP A 354 28.45 -42.77 26.05
CA ASP A 354 28.78 -44.19 25.88
C ASP A 354 29.23 -44.59 24.47
N GLU A 355 29.13 -43.69 23.46
CA GLU A 355 29.51 -43.99 22.08
C GLU A 355 30.65 -43.08 21.56
N PRO A 356 31.91 -43.57 21.50
CA PRO A 356 33.08 -42.73 21.23
C PRO A 356 33.08 -42.10 19.83
N LYS A 357 32.51 -42.81 18.83
CA LYS A 357 32.39 -42.30 17.46
C LYS A 357 31.39 -41.14 17.37
N PHE A 358 30.30 -41.20 18.13
CA PHE A 358 29.31 -40.13 18.18
C PHE A 358 29.86 -38.88 18.85
N LEU A 359 30.63 -39.05 19.95
CA LEU A 359 31.30 -37.94 20.62
C LEU A 359 32.34 -37.23 19.72
N GLU A 360 33.09 -37.99 18.91
CA GLU A 360 34.01 -37.43 17.93
C GLU A 360 33.28 -36.58 16.87
N TYR A 361 32.13 -37.06 16.38
CA TYR A 361 31.27 -36.33 15.45
C TYR A 361 30.75 -35.01 16.07
N LEU A 362 30.25 -35.04 17.31
CA LEU A 362 29.74 -33.84 17.98
C LEU A 362 30.83 -32.79 18.22
N LYS A 363 32.04 -33.21 18.60
CA LYS A 363 33.21 -32.31 18.70
C LYS A 363 33.55 -31.65 17.37
N LYS A 364 33.54 -32.41 16.28
CA LYS A 364 33.77 -31.87 14.93
C LYS A 364 32.68 -30.87 14.53
N ARG A 365 31.41 -31.20 14.80
CA ARG A 365 30.27 -30.32 14.51
C ARG A 365 30.34 -29.01 15.28
N LYS A 366 30.62 -29.06 16.59
CA LYS A 366 30.81 -27.86 17.43
C LYS A 366 31.89 -26.95 16.85
N LYS A 367 33.06 -27.50 16.52
CA LYS A 367 34.16 -26.75 15.90
C LYS A 367 33.73 -26.06 14.60
N THR A 368 33.00 -26.76 13.72
CA THR A 368 32.48 -26.16 12.47
C THR A 368 31.47 -25.03 12.73
N LEU A 369 30.67 -25.13 13.78
CA LEU A 369 29.72 -24.06 14.15
C LEU A 369 30.45 -22.84 14.71
N GLU A 370 31.47 -23.02 15.54
CA GLU A 370 32.32 -21.94 16.06
C GLU A 370 33.06 -21.20 14.93
N GLU A 371 33.61 -21.93 13.95
CA GLU A 371 34.25 -21.35 12.76
C GLU A 371 33.26 -20.52 11.93
N LYS A 372 32.03 -21.02 11.75
CA LYS A 372 30.96 -20.27 11.06
C LYS A 372 30.54 -19.01 11.83
N LYS A 373 30.39 -19.10 13.15
CA LYS A 373 30.10 -17.95 14.02
C LYS A 373 31.18 -16.88 13.87
N ALA A 374 32.45 -17.27 13.94
CA ALA A 374 33.58 -16.36 13.79
C ALA A 374 33.58 -15.65 12.42
N SER A 375 33.32 -16.39 11.33
CA SER A 375 33.24 -15.81 9.98
C SER A 375 32.10 -14.79 9.84
N ILE A 376 30.95 -15.02 10.47
CA ILE A 376 29.82 -14.08 10.45
C ILE A 376 30.13 -12.82 11.26
N LEU A 377 30.75 -12.97 12.44
CA LEU A 377 31.16 -11.84 13.26
C LEU A 377 32.20 -10.96 12.57
N GLU A 378 33.09 -11.53 11.76
CA GLU A 378 34.04 -10.77 10.94
C GLU A 378 33.32 -9.93 9.88
N LYS A 379 32.29 -10.48 9.22
CA LYS A 379 31.45 -9.76 8.26
C LYS A 379 30.66 -8.62 8.91
N ILE A 380 30.17 -8.80 10.13
CA ILE A 380 29.52 -7.73 10.90
C ILE A 380 30.53 -6.59 11.15
N LYS A 381 31.74 -6.91 11.63
CA LYS A 381 32.80 -5.92 11.88
C LYS A 381 33.28 -5.22 10.60
N GLU A 382 33.25 -5.90 9.45
CA GLU A 382 33.54 -5.27 8.16
C GLU A 382 32.43 -4.28 7.76
N GLY A 383 31.15 -4.68 7.92
CA GLY A 383 30.01 -3.79 7.67
C GLY A 383 30.00 -2.55 8.58
N GLU A 384 30.29 -2.71 9.87
CA GLU A 384 30.37 -1.59 10.83
C GLU A 384 31.49 -0.60 10.47
N ARG A 385 32.64 -1.10 10.00
CA ARG A 385 33.76 -0.25 9.54
C ARG A 385 33.42 0.57 8.29
N VAL A 386 32.51 0.11 7.43
CA VAL A 386 32.05 0.87 6.26
C VAL A 386 31.14 2.02 6.73
N VAL A 387 30.22 1.75 7.67
CA VAL A 387 29.30 2.76 8.21
C VAL A 387 30.06 3.87 8.97
N GLU A 388 31.15 3.53 9.66
CA GLU A 388 32.00 4.54 10.32
C GLU A 388 32.75 5.45 9.34
N LYS A 389 33.14 4.95 8.16
CA LYS A 389 33.84 5.74 7.14
C LYS A 389 32.91 6.70 6.40
N ASP A 390 31.63 6.35 6.27
CA ASP A 390 30.62 7.19 5.62
C ASP A 390 30.09 8.32 6.52
N LYS A 391 30.48 8.33 7.81
CA LYS A 391 30.36 9.51 8.68
C LYS A 391 31.46 10.51 8.32
N THR A 392 31.42 11.09 7.12
CA THR A 392 32.14 12.34 6.87
C THR A 392 31.65 13.36 7.90
N PRO A 393 32.55 14.11 8.59
CA PRO A 393 32.13 15.16 9.49
C PRO A 393 31.19 16.07 8.71
N SER A 394 29.95 16.21 9.19
CA SER A 394 28.97 17.09 8.57
C SER A 394 29.57 18.48 8.55
N GLY A 395 30.06 18.92 7.38
CA GLY A 395 30.58 20.27 7.22
C GLY A 395 29.50 21.25 7.63
N HIS A 396 29.72 21.93 8.75
CA HIS A 396 28.77 22.91 9.23
C HIS A 396 28.90 24.14 8.33
N ILE A 397 27.89 24.41 7.51
CA ILE A 397 27.92 25.60 6.65
C ILE A 397 27.49 26.81 7.48
N CYS A 398 28.29 27.87 7.46
CA CYS A 398 27.95 29.12 8.13
C CYS A 398 26.68 29.71 7.52
N VAL A 399 25.59 29.79 8.30
CA VAL A 399 24.31 30.36 7.83
C VAL A 399 24.46 31.82 7.37
N ALA A 400 25.40 32.57 7.95
CA ALA A 400 25.61 33.98 7.63
C ALA A 400 26.37 34.24 6.32
N CYS A 401 27.27 33.34 5.90
CA CYS A 401 28.14 33.60 4.74
C CYS A 401 28.33 32.42 3.78
N GLY A 402 27.74 31.26 4.07
CA GLY A 402 27.83 30.06 3.24
C GLY A 402 29.18 29.35 3.25
N ALA A 403 30.16 29.81 4.05
CA ALA A 403 31.46 29.15 4.15
C ALA A 403 31.38 27.85 4.95
N GLU A 404 32.08 26.80 4.49
CA GLU A 404 32.27 25.57 5.26
C GLU A 404 33.08 25.87 6.53
N ILE A 405 32.48 25.56 7.67
CA ILE A 405 33.11 25.63 8.97
C ILE A 405 33.52 24.21 9.32
N GLY A 406 34.83 23.98 9.46
CA GLY A 406 35.34 22.81 10.17
C GLY A 406 35.05 22.91 11.67
N ASP A 407 35.85 22.23 12.50
CA ASP A 407 35.69 22.22 13.97
C ASP A 407 36.09 23.54 14.68
N ALA A 408 35.99 24.69 14.00
CA ALA A 408 36.39 25.99 14.53
C ALA A 408 35.21 26.73 15.17
N ASP A 409 35.37 27.25 16.39
CA ASP A 409 34.34 27.99 17.15
C ASP A 409 33.88 29.32 16.49
N LYS A 410 34.58 29.76 15.45
CA LYS A 410 34.28 30.98 14.69
C LYS A 410 34.40 30.71 13.19
N CYS A 411 33.48 31.27 12.42
CA CYS A 411 33.58 31.19 10.97
C CYS A 411 34.82 31.96 10.47
N PRO A 412 35.73 31.33 9.70
CA PRO A 412 36.95 31.98 9.23
C PRO A 412 36.67 33.12 8.23
N SER A 413 35.51 33.11 7.56
CA SER A 413 35.14 34.14 6.57
C SER A 413 34.55 35.41 7.21
N CYS A 414 33.68 35.26 8.22
CA CYS A 414 32.95 36.41 8.78
C CYS A 414 33.25 36.69 10.26
N GLY A 415 34.05 35.86 10.94
CA GLY A 415 34.47 36.06 12.32
C GLY A 415 33.37 35.90 13.38
N LEU A 416 32.14 35.60 12.97
CA LEU A 416 31.02 35.39 13.88
C LEU A 416 31.24 34.11 14.68
N SER A 417 31.11 34.22 15.99
CA SER A 417 31.01 33.07 16.89
C SER A 417 29.78 32.27 16.53
N ILE A 418 29.97 30.97 16.31
CA ILE A 418 28.87 30.07 16.01
C ILE A 418 28.09 29.90 17.30
N ASN A 419 27.02 30.67 17.47
CA ASN A 419 25.96 30.25 18.38
C ASN A 419 25.34 29.03 17.72
N VAL A 420 25.85 27.86 18.09
CA VAL A 420 25.27 26.59 17.68
C VAL A 420 23.85 26.61 18.24
N VAL A 421 22.87 26.96 17.41
CA VAL A 421 21.51 26.49 17.62
C VAL A 421 21.58 25.01 17.34
N THR A 422 22.06 24.26 18.34
CA THR A 422 21.82 22.83 18.37
C THR A 422 20.31 22.73 18.43
N ASN A 423 19.70 22.22 17.36
CA ASN A 423 18.48 21.45 17.54
C ASN A 423 18.89 20.32 18.48
N GLY A 424 18.66 20.54 19.79
CA GLY A 424 19.15 19.70 20.85
C GLY A 424 18.65 18.27 20.67
N SER A 425 19.52 17.42 20.16
CA SER A 425 19.58 16.04 20.61
C SER A 425 20.46 16.04 21.87
N PRO A 426 19.93 15.65 23.05
CA PRO A 426 20.67 15.80 24.30
C PRO A 426 21.84 14.82 24.35
N SER A 427 23.05 15.35 24.40
CA SER A 427 24.23 14.57 24.79
C SER A 427 24.39 14.59 26.32
N LYS A 428 24.40 13.38 26.89
CA LYS A 428 25.11 12.98 28.13
C LYS A 428 24.84 13.82 29.39
N ASP A 429 23.65 13.64 29.96
CA ASP A 429 23.48 13.67 31.41
C ASP A 429 23.21 12.25 31.93
N LYS A 430 24.07 11.79 32.84
CA LYS A 430 23.95 10.49 33.52
C LYS A 430 22.65 10.35 34.35
N GLY A 431 21.86 11.43 34.54
CA GLY A 431 20.58 11.39 35.25
C GLY A 431 19.38 10.89 34.43
N VAL A 432 19.46 10.87 33.10
CA VAL A 432 18.32 10.45 32.25
C VAL A 432 18.29 8.94 32.03
N LEU A 433 19.43 8.25 32.21
CA LEU A 433 19.50 6.79 32.14
C LEU A 433 18.80 6.14 33.34
N ASP A 434 18.94 6.72 34.54
CA ASP A 434 18.27 6.20 35.74
C ASP A 434 16.74 6.41 35.70
N ALA A 435 16.27 7.49 35.06
CA ALA A 435 14.84 7.72 34.85
C ALA A 435 14.24 6.76 33.81
N LYS A 436 14.98 6.43 32.74
CA LYS A 436 14.53 5.49 31.69
C LYS A 436 14.63 4.02 32.13
N ILE A 437 15.64 3.67 32.91
CA ILE A 437 15.73 2.35 33.56
C ILE A 437 14.61 2.21 34.59
N GLY A 438 14.28 3.27 35.34
CA GLY A 438 13.13 3.30 36.24
C GLY A 438 11.78 3.10 35.53
N THR A 439 11.58 3.66 34.33
CA THR A 439 10.34 3.46 33.56
C THR A 439 10.25 2.07 32.95
N ILE A 440 11.38 1.49 32.51
CA ILE A 440 11.42 0.11 31.97
C ILE A 440 11.20 -0.92 33.09
N ILE A 441 11.73 -0.69 34.29
CA ILE A 441 11.48 -1.57 35.46
C ILE A 441 9.99 -1.50 35.86
N LEU A 442 9.38 -0.31 35.86
CA LEU A 442 7.95 -0.14 36.16
C LEU A 442 7.04 -0.81 35.10
N PHE A 443 7.40 -0.75 33.81
CA PHE A 443 6.66 -1.46 32.76
C PHE A 443 6.83 -2.98 32.85
N SER A 444 8.03 -3.49 33.17
CA SER A 444 8.25 -4.93 33.35
C SER A 444 7.47 -5.49 34.55
N GLY A 445 7.35 -4.71 35.64
CA GLY A 445 6.56 -5.04 36.82
C GLY A 445 5.05 -5.03 36.54
N LEU A 446 4.57 -4.09 35.72
CA LEU A 446 3.16 -4.02 35.35
C LEU A 446 2.74 -5.20 34.45
N VAL A 447 3.60 -5.58 33.50
CA VAL A 447 3.36 -6.73 32.61
C VAL A 447 3.37 -8.05 33.39
N THR A 448 4.30 -8.23 34.32
CA THR A 448 4.33 -9.43 35.18
C THR A 448 3.14 -9.49 36.14
N ALA A 449 2.67 -8.35 36.67
CA ALA A 449 1.46 -8.30 37.49
C ALA A 449 0.19 -8.63 36.68
N ILE A 450 0.07 -8.13 35.44
CA ILE A 450 -1.06 -8.44 34.55
C ILE A 450 -1.06 -9.93 34.16
N VAL A 451 0.11 -10.50 33.86
CA VAL A 451 0.23 -11.94 33.57
C VAL A 451 -0.09 -12.80 34.79
N ALA A 452 0.32 -12.38 36.00
CA ALA A 452 -0.03 -13.09 37.24
C ALA A 452 -1.53 -13.04 37.56
N ILE A 453 -2.20 -11.90 37.29
CA ILE A 453 -3.66 -11.76 37.46
C ILE A 453 -4.40 -12.63 36.43
N LEU A 454 -3.91 -12.71 35.19
CA LEU A 454 -4.48 -13.57 34.14
C LEU A 454 -4.22 -15.07 34.36
N LEU A 455 -3.28 -15.45 35.23
CA LEU A 455 -3.02 -16.84 35.61
C LEU A 455 -3.77 -17.27 36.88
N LEU A 456 -4.33 -16.31 37.63
CA LEU A 456 -5.14 -16.55 38.83
C LEU A 456 -6.65 -16.47 38.57
N LEU A 457 -7.05 -15.92 37.42
CA LEU A 457 -8.38 -16.03 36.84
C LEU A 457 -8.44 -17.24 35.92
#